data_AF-A0A7S0WCZ5-F1
#
_entry.id   AF-A0A7S0WCZ5-F1
#
_cell.length_a   1.000
_cell.length_b   1.000
_cell.length_c   1.000
_cell.angle_alpha   90.00
_cell.angle_beta   90.00
_cell.angle_gamma   90.00
#
_symmetry.space_group_name_H-M   'P 1'
#
loop_
_entity.id
_entity.type
_entity.pdbx_description
1 polymer ?
#
loop_
_entity_poly.entity_id
_entity_poly.type
_entity_poly.pdbx_seq_one_letter_code
_entity_poly.pdbx_strand_id
1 'polypeptide(L)'
;KEATEVFLRIIERCVPASATLRGEESSVEAGVAVLVEELCSVSSACSSRAAVEQALVGISKRTNTPMQELLQLKDEMMTALVERPLQSRHVLSQIQMVKFMTFCLSTSPPLIKLENNYLVVIQDASSIAESEDQSIMNVETSENERLSTLRQSC
;
A
#
# COMPACT_ATOMS: atom_id res chain seq x y z
N LYS A 1 -15.33 2.97 11.86
CA LYS A 1 -16.01 1.94 11.03
C LYS A 1 -17.08 2.58 10.15
N GLU A 2 -18.01 3.35 10.70
CA GLU A 2 -19.05 4.07 9.93
C GLU A 2 -18.48 5.00 8.84
N ALA A 3 -17.41 5.75 9.13
CA ALA A 3 -16.76 6.62 8.14
C ALA A 3 -16.23 5.85 6.92
N THR A 4 -15.63 4.67 7.14
CA THR A 4 -15.13 3.80 6.06
C THR A 4 -16.28 3.29 5.18
N GLU A 5 -17.39 2.86 5.80
CA GLU A 5 -18.56 2.38 5.05
C GLU A 5 -19.24 3.49 4.25
N VAL A 6 -19.28 4.70 4.78
CA VAL A 6 -19.80 5.86 4.05
C VAL A 6 -18.89 6.20 2.88
N PHE A 7 -17.58 6.23 3.10
CA PHE A 7 -16.58 6.46 2.05
C PHE A 7 -16.69 5.47 0.90
N LEU A 8 -16.72 4.16 1.19
CA LEU A 8 -16.84 3.11 0.17
C LEU A 8 -18.16 3.24 -0.62
N ARG A 9 -19.28 3.51 0.06
CA ARG A 9 -20.58 3.73 -0.61
C ARG A 9 -20.59 4.96 -1.52
N ILE A 10 -19.89 6.03 -1.13
CA ILE A 10 -19.76 7.22 -1.97
C ILE A 10 -18.98 6.86 -3.23
N ILE A 11 -17.85 6.18 -3.10
CA ILE A 11 -17.04 5.74 -4.24
C ILE A 11 -17.85 4.85 -5.20
N GLU A 12 -18.58 3.87 -4.68
CA GLU A 12 -19.44 3.01 -5.51
C GLU A 12 -20.53 3.77 -6.28
N ARG A 13 -21.04 4.86 -5.71
CA ARG A 13 -22.05 5.72 -6.37
C ARG A 13 -21.44 6.67 -7.38
N CYS A 14 -20.23 7.19 -7.10
CA CYS A 14 -19.53 8.11 -7.98
C CYS A 14 -18.82 7.40 -9.15
N VAL A 15 -18.55 6.09 -9.03
CA VAL A 15 -17.92 5.28 -10.08
C VAL A 15 -18.97 4.39 -10.76
N PRO A 16 -19.50 4.79 -11.93
CA PRO A 16 -20.44 3.96 -12.67
C PRO A 16 -19.74 2.71 -13.23
N ALA A 17 -20.48 1.62 -13.37
CA ALA A 17 -19.94 0.33 -13.86
C ALA A 17 -19.45 0.38 -15.32
N SER A 18 -19.88 1.38 -16.09
CA SER A 18 -19.44 1.64 -17.46
C SER A 18 -18.40 2.76 -17.56
N ALA A 19 -17.88 3.27 -16.43
CA ALA A 19 -16.82 4.27 -16.45
C ALA A 19 -15.58 3.69 -17.11
N THR A 20 -15.14 4.34 -18.19
CA THR A 20 -13.79 4.14 -18.72
C THR A 20 -12.86 5.00 -17.87
N LEU A 21 -11.84 4.40 -17.26
CA LEU A 21 -10.89 5.16 -16.45
C LEU A 21 -10.10 6.18 -17.28
N ARG A 22 -9.95 5.96 -18.60
CA ARG A 22 -9.15 6.82 -19.48
C ARG A 22 -10.01 7.67 -20.40
N GLY A 23 -9.87 8.98 -20.30
CA GLY A 23 -10.53 9.99 -21.15
C GLY A 23 -10.39 11.39 -20.58
N GLU A 24 -10.42 12.42 -21.44
CA GLU A 24 -10.15 13.83 -21.10
C GLU A 24 -11.09 14.43 -20.01
N GLU A 25 -12.18 13.75 -19.65
CA GLU A 25 -13.16 14.19 -18.64
C GLU A 25 -13.43 13.14 -17.53
N SER A 26 -12.51 12.21 -17.28
CA SER A 26 -12.69 11.18 -16.25
C SER A 26 -12.40 11.73 -14.84
N SER A 27 -13.40 12.34 -14.19
CA SER A 27 -13.34 12.67 -12.74
C SER A 27 -12.96 11.47 -11.86
N VAL A 28 -13.21 10.25 -12.36
CA VAL A 28 -12.83 8.98 -11.73
C VAL A 28 -11.31 8.78 -11.78
N GLU A 29 -10.62 9.14 -12.87
CA GLU A 29 -9.16 9.02 -12.97
C GLU A 29 -8.45 9.89 -11.92
N ALA A 30 -8.91 11.14 -11.77
CA ALA A 30 -8.39 12.05 -10.76
C ALA A 30 -8.63 11.52 -9.33
N GLY A 31 -9.82 10.96 -9.06
CA GLY A 31 -10.12 10.32 -7.79
C GLY A 31 -9.24 9.11 -7.50
N VAL A 32 -9.01 8.25 -8.51
CA VAL A 32 -8.08 7.12 -8.41
C VAL A 32 -6.66 7.59 -8.11
N ALA A 33 -6.18 8.64 -8.78
CA ALA A 33 -4.84 9.17 -8.55
C ALA A 33 -4.62 9.60 -7.09
N VAL A 34 -5.60 10.26 -6.47
CA VAL A 34 -5.55 10.63 -5.04
C VAL A 34 -5.52 9.39 -4.14
N LEU A 35 -6.29 8.35 -4.46
CA LEU A 35 -6.26 7.10 -3.70
C LEU A 35 -4.91 6.39 -3.82
N VAL A 36 -4.26 6.44 -5.00
CA VAL A 36 -2.93 5.87 -5.21
C VAL A 36 -1.86 6.66 -4.45
N GLU A 37 -1.94 8.00 -4.43
CA GLU A 37 -1.06 8.84 -3.63
C GLU A 37 -1.17 8.52 -2.14
N GLU A 38 -2.41 8.38 -1.64
CA GLU A 38 -2.67 8.01 -0.26
C GLU A 38 -2.19 6.57 0.06
N LEU A 39 -2.34 5.64 -0.89
CA LEU A 39 -1.81 4.27 -0.78
C LEU A 39 -0.28 4.27 -0.64
N CYS A 40 0.42 5.19 -1.30
CA CYS A 40 1.88 5.30 -1.32
C CYS A 40 2.46 6.22 -0.23
N SER A 41 1.64 7.08 0.39
CA SER A 41 2.06 8.06 1.39
C SER A 41 2.67 7.41 2.63
N VAL A 42 3.81 7.95 3.09
CA VAL A 42 4.45 7.56 4.37
C VAL A 42 3.76 8.24 5.56
N SER A 43 2.97 9.30 5.31
CA SER A 43 2.24 10.05 6.33
C SER A 43 0.78 9.60 6.51
N SER A 44 0.25 8.79 5.57
CA SER A 44 -1.09 8.25 5.67
C SER A 44 -1.13 7.31 6.87
N ALA A 45 -1.83 7.77 7.90
CA ALA A 45 -1.99 7.03 9.12
C ALA A 45 -2.55 5.64 8.78
N CYS A 46 -2.06 4.62 9.47
CA CYS A 46 -2.52 3.23 9.39
C CYS A 46 -4.06 3.08 9.33
N SER A 47 -4.80 4.07 9.85
CA SER A 47 -6.25 4.16 9.89
C SER A 47 -6.96 4.30 8.53
N SER A 48 -6.40 4.99 7.53
CA SER A 48 -7.08 5.19 6.22
C SER A 48 -6.79 4.07 5.22
N ARG A 49 -5.65 3.39 5.38
CA ARG A 49 -5.12 2.43 4.40
C ARG A 49 -6.10 1.34 3.99
N ALA A 50 -6.71 0.65 4.96
CA ALA A 50 -7.65 -0.44 4.67
C ALA A 50 -8.86 0.05 3.86
N ALA A 51 -9.31 1.30 4.08
CA ALA A 51 -10.40 1.90 3.32
C ALA A 51 -9.97 2.22 1.88
N VAL A 52 -8.75 2.73 1.71
CA VAL A 52 -8.16 3.05 0.40
C VAL A 52 -7.95 1.78 -0.43
N GLU A 53 -7.37 0.73 0.15
CA GLU A 53 -7.18 -0.57 -0.51
C GLU A 53 -8.51 -1.18 -0.95
N GLN A 54 -9.52 -1.17 -0.07
CA GLN A 54 -10.87 -1.65 -0.41
C GLN A 54 -11.52 -0.82 -1.52
N ALA A 55 -11.35 0.50 -1.49
CA ALA A 55 -11.86 1.39 -2.53
C ALA A 55 -11.22 1.06 -3.90
N LEU A 56 -9.90 0.94 -3.96
CA LEU A 56 -9.18 0.61 -5.20
C LEU A 56 -9.61 -0.76 -5.76
N VAL A 57 -9.77 -1.77 -4.90
CA VAL A 57 -10.29 -3.10 -5.29
C VAL A 57 -11.73 -3.00 -5.80
N GLY A 58 -12.57 -2.21 -5.14
CA GLY A 58 -13.95 -1.97 -5.56
C GLY A 58 -14.04 -1.30 -6.93
N ILE A 59 -13.23 -0.26 -7.16
CA ILE A 59 -13.14 0.45 -8.44
C ILE A 59 -12.69 -0.50 -9.54
N SER A 60 -11.57 -1.22 -9.35
CA SER A 60 -11.04 -2.19 -10.31
C SER A 60 -12.09 -3.20 -10.77
N LYS A 61 -12.85 -3.79 -9.82
CA LYS A 61 -13.93 -4.74 -10.12
C LYS A 61 -15.07 -4.10 -10.88
N ARG A 62 -15.42 -2.85 -10.53
CA ARG A 62 -16.60 -2.17 -11.05
C ARG A 62 -16.38 -1.60 -12.45
N THR A 63 -15.17 -1.12 -12.75
CA THR A 63 -14.79 -0.62 -14.09
C THR A 63 -14.22 -1.72 -14.98
N ASN A 64 -14.09 -2.94 -14.47
CA ASN A 64 -13.40 -4.06 -15.12
C ASN A 64 -11.97 -3.68 -15.57
N THR A 65 -11.31 -2.81 -14.81
CA THR A 65 -9.95 -2.35 -15.09
C THR A 65 -8.96 -3.12 -14.23
N PRO A 66 -7.95 -3.79 -14.82
CA PRO A 66 -6.92 -4.48 -14.06
C PRO A 66 -6.25 -3.55 -13.04
N MET A 67 -5.97 -4.06 -11.84
CA MET A 67 -5.33 -3.27 -10.78
C MET A 67 -3.99 -2.68 -11.23
N GLN A 68 -3.23 -3.38 -12.08
CA GLN A 68 -1.98 -2.89 -12.65
C GLN A 68 -2.19 -1.61 -13.47
N GLU A 69 -3.25 -1.58 -14.28
CA GLU A 69 -3.61 -0.42 -15.09
C GLU A 69 -4.13 0.72 -14.22
N LEU A 70 -4.90 0.41 -13.18
CA LEU A 70 -5.50 1.38 -12.27
C LEU A 70 -4.44 2.13 -11.44
N LEU A 71 -3.45 1.40 -10.91
CA LEU A 71 -2.38 1.98 -10.10
C LEU A 71 -1.32 2.70 -10.93
N GLN A 72 -1.25 2.43 -12.24
CA GLN A 72 -0.22 2.94 -13.14
C GLN A 72 1.19 2.78 -12.56
N LEU A 73 1.46 1.64 -11.91
CA LEU A 73 2.75 1.37 -11.28
C LEU A 73 3.83 1.41 -12.35
N LYS A 74 4.67 2.45 -12.27
CA LYS A 74 5.83 2.59 -13.16
C LYS A 74 6.89 1.58 -12.73
N ASP A 75 7.50 0.90 -13.69
CA ASP A 75 8.58 -0.05 -13.42
C ASP A 75 9.72 0.62 -12.64
N GLU A 76 10.03 1.89 -12.92
CA GLU A 76 11.06 2.63 -12.19
C GLU A 76 10.73 2.81 -10.70
N MET A 77 9.45 2.99 -10.37
CA MET A 77 9.01 3.07 -8.97
C MET A 77 9.19 1.72 -8.28
N MET A 78 8.84 0.64 -8.96
CA MET A 78 8.99 -0.71 -8.45
C MET A 78 10.46 -1.10 -8.25
N THR A 79 11.33 -0.72 -9.19
CA THR A 79 12.79 -0.87 -9.07
C THR A 79 13.33 -0.06 -7.89
N ALA A 80 12.93 1.21 -7.73
CA ALA A 80 13.38 2.05 -6.62
C ALA A 80 12.92 1.54 -5.23
N LEU A 81 11.84 0.77 -5.15
CA LEU A 81 11.41 0.11 -3.91
C LEU A 81 12.41 -0.97 -3.49
N VAL A 82 12.99 -1.72 -4.43
CA VAL A 82 13.87 -2.87 -4.13
C VAL A 82 15.37 -2.54 -4.18
N GLU A 83 15.78 -1.42 -4.78
CA GLU A 83 17.21 -1.03 -4.89
C GLU A 83 17.90 -0.75 -3.56
N ARG A 84 17.15 -0.30 -2.53
CA ARG A 84 17.69 -0.01 -1.21
C ARG A 84 17.16 -1.01 -0.18
N PRO A 85 18.04 -1.67 0.60
CA PRO A 85 17.65 -2.58 1.68
C PRO A 85 16.65 -1.94 2.63
N LEU A 86 15.68 -2.72 3.11
CA LEU A 86 14.60 -2.21 3.95
C LEU A 86 15.16 -1.56 5.22
N GLN A 87 16.16 -2.21 5.84
CA GLN A 87 16.82 -1.78 7.07
C GLN A 87 17.52 -0.42 6.96
N SER A 88 17.90 0.01 5.75
CA SER A 88 18.56 1.31 5.52
C SER A 88 17.59 2.50 5.51
N ARG A 89 16.28 2.24 5.55
CA ARG A 89 15.22 3.26 5.46
C ARG A 89 14.72 3.66 6.86
N HIS A 90 14.13 4.84 6.97
CA HIS A 90 13.44 5.25 8.21
C HIS A 90 12.26 4.32 8.52
N VAL A 91 11.98 4.02 9.80
CA VAL A 91 10.97 3.03 10.24
C VAL A 91 9.59 3.21 9.58
N LEU A 92 9.12 4.45 9.43
CA LEU A 92 7.84 4.72 8.76
C LEU A 92 7.85 4.35 7.28
N SER A 93 8.99 4.58 6.59
CA SER A 93 9.17 4.15 5.21
C SER A 93 9.26 2.63 5.11
N GLN A 94 9.82 1.94 6.11
CA GLN A 94 9.85 0.48 6.14
C GLN A 94 8.42 -0.08 6.25
N ILE A 95 7.63 0.43 7.20
CA ILE A 95 6.22 0.04 7.39
C ILE A 95 5.44 0.22 6.08
N GLN A 96 5.59 1.40 5.48
CA GLN A 96 4.88 1.76 4.27
C GLN A 96 5.24 0.84 3.09
N MET A 97 6.53 0.54 2.93
CA MET A 97 7.03 -0.33 1.88
C MET A 97 6.54 -1.78 2.05
N VAL A 98 6.61 -2.31 3.26
CA VAL A 98 6.13 -3.67 3.57
C VAL A 98 4.63 -3.78 3.27
N LYS A 99 3.81 -2.84 3.78
CA LYS A 99 2.36 -2.85 3.53
C LYS A 99 2.02 -2.70 2.05
N PHE A 100 2.77 -1.89 1.31
CA PHE A 100 2.55 -1.72 -0.13
C PHE A 100 2.86 -3.00 -0.89
N MET A 101 3.97 -3.68 -0.58
CA MET A 101 4.27 -4.98 -1.17
C MET A 101 3.22 -6.04 -0.81
N THR A 102 2.77 -6.08 0.45
CA THR A 102 1.68 -6.98 0.88
C THR A 102 0.41 -6.76 0.06
N PHE A 103 0.02 -5.50 -0.15
CA PHE A 103 -1.11 -5.17 -1.02
C PHE A 103 -0.90 -5.71 -2.43
N CYS A 104 0.23 -5.40 -3.06
CA CYS A 104 0.56 -5.84 -4.42
C CYS A 104 0.66 -7.38 -4.60
N LEU A 105 1.02 -8.11 -3.55
CA LEU A 105 1.02 -9.58 -3.54
C LEU A 105 -0.38 -10.16 -3.31
N SER A 106 -1.24 -9.46 -2.58
CA SER A 106 -2.61 -9.89 -2.23
C SER A 106 -3.64 -9.69 -3.34
N THR A 107 -3.37 -8.79 -4.28
CA THR A 107 -4.23 -8.55 -5.45
C THR A 107 -4.27 -9.77 -6.38
N SER A 108 -5.38 -9.98 -7.08
CA SER A 108 -5.52 -11.08 -8.04
C SER A 108 -5.78 -10.52 -9.45
N PRO A 109 -4.87 -10.74 -10.43
CA PRO A 109 -3.56 -11.41 -10.29
C PRO A 109 -2.57 -10.57 -9.45
N PRO A 110 -1.52 -11.19 -8.87
CA PRO A 110 -0.47 -10.45 -8.16
C PRO A 110 0.20 -9.43 -9.08
N LEU A 111 0.39 -8.21 -8.58
CA LEU A 111 1.03 -7.12 -9.32
C LEU A 111 2.54 -7.28 -9.39
N ILE A 112 3.10 -7.97 -8.41
CA ILE A 112 4.52 -8.25 -8.30
C ILE A 112 4.72 -9.74 -8.54
N LYS A 113 5.63 -10.07 -9.46
CA LYS A 113 6.18 -11.42 -9.56
C LYS A 113 7.32 -11.53 -8.56
N LEU A 114 7.33 -12.63 -7.79
CA LEU A 114 8.39 -12.97 -6.84
C LEU A 114 9.69 -13.29 -7.60
N GLU A 115 10.35 -12.24 -8.08
CA GLU A 115 11.69 -12.29 -8.68
C GLU A 115 12.74 -11.89 -7.64
N ASN A 116 14.01 -12.21 -7.90
CA ASN A 116 15.12 -12.11 -6.95
C ASN A 116 15.19 -10.78 -6.18
N ASN A 117 14.84 -9.66 -6.81
CA ASN A 117 14.93 -8.34 -6.18
C ASN A 117 13.85 -8.11 -5.10
N TYR A 118 12.67 -8.75 -5.21
CA TYR A 118 11.62 -8.65 -4.18
C TYR A 118 11.85 -9.64 -3.04
N LEU A 119 12.53 -10.76 -3.31
CA LEU A 119 12.89 -11.73 -2.28
C LEU A 119 13.80 -11.13 -1.21
N VAL A 120 14.70 -10.21 -1.58
CA VAL A 120 15.56 -9.50 -0.63
C VAL A 120 14.72 -8.69 0.38
N VAL A 121 13.71 -7.95 -0.09
CA VAL A 121 12.87 -7.16 0.81
C VAL A 121 12.01 -8.05 1.71
N ILE A 122 11.55 -9.20 1.22
CA ILE A 122 10.82 -10.19 2.01
C ILE A 122 11.74 -10.80 3.08
N GLN A 123 12.97 -11.15 2.73
CA GLN A 123 13.97 -11.66 3.68
C GLN A 123 14.30 -10.62 4.75
N ASP A 124 14.47 -9.35 4.37
CA ASP A 124 14.67 -8.25 5.31
C ASP A 124 13.48 -8.12 6.28
N ALA A 125 12.25 -8.16 5.75
CA ALA A 125 11.02 -8.08 6.54
C ALA A 125 10.90 -9.25 7.52
N SER A 126 11.18 -10.49 7.09
CA SER A 126 11.20 -11.66 7.95
C SER A 126 12.25 -11.54 9.06
N SER A 127 13.46 -11.05 8.74
CA SER A 127 14.49 -10.80 9.75
C SER A 127 14.07 -9.76 10.78
N ILE A 128 13.34 -8.71 10.37
CA ILE A 128 12.78 -7.71 11.30
C ILE A 128 11.69 -8.30 12.20
N ALA A 129 10.82 -9.15 11.63
CA ALA A 129 9.76 -9.83 12.38
C ALA A 129 10.34 -10.79 13.44
N GLU A 130 11.43 -11.49 13.11
CA GLU A 130 12.11 -12.46 13.97
C GLU A 130 13.09 -11.82 14.97
N SER A 131 13.51 -10.57 14.74
CA SER A 131 14.44 -9.87 15.63
C SER A 131 13.77 -9.54 16.98
N GLU A 132 14.10 -10.31 18.01
CA GLU A 132 13.81 -10.02 19.42
C GLU A 132 14.72 -8.90 19.96
N ASP A 133 14.66 -7.70 19.37
CA ASP A 133 15.49 -6.61 19.88
C ASP A 133 14.93 -6.11 21.23
N GLN A 134 15.66 -6.40 22.30
CA GLN A 134 15.40 -6.07 23.71
C GLN A 134 15.65 -4.57 24.03
N SER A 135 15.43 -3.65 23.08
CA SER A 135 15.55 -2.20 23.31
C SER A 135 14.40 -1.61 24.13
N ILE A 136 13.51 -2.47 24.65
CA ILE A 136 12.32 -2.18 25.46
C ILE A 136 12.64 -1.33 26.72
N MET A 137 13.91 -1.15 27.10
CA MET A 137 14.22 -0.50 28.37
C MET A 137 14.58 0.99 28.35
N ASN A 138 14.83 1.69 27.23
CA ASN A 138 15.26 3.11 27.34
C ASN A 138 14.91 4.09 26.19
N VAL A 139 14.02 3.75 25.24
CA VAL A 139 13.67 4.67 24.12
C VAL A 139 12.21 5.10 24.18
N GLU A 140 11.96 6.37 23.82
CA GLU A 140 10.67 7.05 23.80
C GLU A 140 9.53 6.17 23.24
N THR A 141 8.40 6.14 23.94
CA THR A 141 7.24 5.28 23.65
C THR A 141 6.79 5.29 22.19
N SER A 142 6.91 6.43 21.50
CA SER A 142 6.52 6.55 20.09
C SER A 142 7.39 5.77 19.11
N GLU A 143 8.70 5.63 19.35
CA GLU A 143 9.56 4.85 18.45
C GLU A 143 9.34 3.35 18.64
N ASN A 144 9.08 2.92 19.88
CA ASN A 144 8.72 1.54 20.20
C ASN A 144 7.37 1.14 19.57
N GLU A 145 6.38 2.03 19.57
CA GLU A 145 5.10 1.81 18.88
C GLU A 145 5.29 1.65 17.37
N ARG A 146 6.18 2.43 16.76
CA ARG A 146 6.50 2.32 15.32
C ARG A 146 7.22 1.02 15.00
N LEU A 147 8.19 0.60 15.82
CA LEU A 147 8.88 -0.69 15.68
C LEU A 147 7.91 -1.87 15.85
N SER A 148 7.01 -1.79 16.83
CA SER A 148 5.95 -2.81 17.00
C SER A 148 5.03 -2.88 15.78
N THR A 149 4.62 -1.72 15.25
CA THR A 149 3.80 -1.64 14.03
C THR A 149 4.53 -2.22 12.81
N LEU A 150 5.84 -1.97 12.69
CA LEU A 150 6.67 -2.53 11.63
C LEU A 150 6.70 -4.05 11.70
N ARG A 151 6.97 -4.61 12.89
CA ARG A 151 6.95 -6.07 13.09
C ARG A 151 5.60 -6.69 12.78
N GLN A 152 4.49 -6.04 13.13
CA GLN A 152 3.14 -6.50 12.79
C GLN A 152 2.82 -6.40 11.29
N SER A 153 3.54 -5.55 10.55
CA SER A 153 3.33 -5.36 9.12
C SER A 153 4.13 -6.35 8.28
N CYS A 154 5.28 -6.81 8.78
CA CYS A 154 6.09 -7.88 8.23
C CYS A 154 5.40 -9.25 8.38
#